data_AF-A0A8J7XKA3-F1
#
_entry.id   AF-A0A8J7XKA3-F1
#
_cell.length_a   1.000
_cell.length_b   1.000
_cell.length_c   1.000
_cell.angle_alpha   90.00
_cell.angle_beta   90.00
_cell.angle_gamma   90.00
#
_symmetry.space_group_name_H-M   'P 1'
#
loop_
_entity.id
_entity.type
_entity.pdbx_description
1 polymer ?
#
loop_
_entity_poly.entity_id
_entity_poly.type
_entity_poly.pdbx_seq_one_letter_code
_entity_poly.pdbx_strand_id
1 'polypeptide(L)'
;MLEECMSDIYACARCGDCRESVKLESAHKGVYHVCPIKEQLGFDSYTARGKLMVLRSILEGKEIDEDVADLFYSCLECGSCKEVCISQLGEGIDVPTIVETFRSMLTEKGFARKEHKPLIASIKNYDNPWQMPRYRKAEWALEFDLTEKGDILFFAGCSSSLLNPHLAKSVVNIFTILDIPLAYLGKKETCCGSLLKRLGDISEFEKIKKKNMDLFKESDAQTIVTTCAGCYKTLKIDYHLPVLHITEFLDRYRKEQGLTLKPFPKRVTYHDPCHLGRHSGVYIQPRNLIKAIPDIDFREMMRTKEFSWCCGSGAGIKTYEPKLALKIAQERLTDTDGRLIISTCPYCEANLKDAGAEVIDLAELYADVLQSGVAKELASENIETFMDYLQDHTEIFSEIKSGGVLLYEIENQFFTVEKTKKGCEIKKGEHEKPDILIRITPEGVNQLVSSTTKEDYLQKYKYLYKETDDLDFEVKTNMFNMARKGYVSWAKKAGLLSI
;
A
#
# COMPACT_ATOMS: atom_id res chain seq x y z
N MET A 1 4.35 -30.95 -3.06
CA MET A 1 3.47 -29.81 -3.38
C MET A 1 2.37 -29.61 -2.35
N LEU A 2 1.22 -30.30 -2.38
CA LEU A 2 0.15 -30.02 -1.40
C LEU A 2 0.53 -30.39 0.05
N GLU A 3 1.37 -31.42 0.22
CA GLU A 3 1.93 -31.84 1.50
C GLU A 3 2.76 -30.74 2.20
N GLU A 4 3.36 -29.81 1.44
CA GLU A 4 4.12 -28.68 2.00
C GLU A 4 3.22 -27.69 2.74
N CYS A 5 1.93 -27.64 2.37
CA CYS A 5 0.92 -26.82 3.02
C CYS A 5 0.13 -27.57 4.11
N MET A 6 0.50 -28.82 4.43
CA MET A 6 -0.31 -29.68 5.28
C MET A 6 -0.52 -29.08 6.67
N SER A 7 0.53 -28.53 7.30
CA SER A 7 0.40 -27.88 8.62
C SER A 7 -0.67 -26.79 8.62
N ASP A 8 -0.67 -25.93 7.61
CA ASP A 8 -1.61 -24.81 7.49
C ASP A 8 -3.02 -25.28 7.18
N ILE A 9 -3.15 -26.30 6.32
CA ILE A 9 -4.43 -26.93 6.00
C ILE A 9 -5.06 -27.53 7.27
N TYR A 10 -4.26 -28.23 8.09
CA TYR A 10 -4.72 -28.84 9.34
C TYR A 10 -4.89 -27.84 10.50
N ALA A 11 -4.29 -26.64 10.42
CA ALA A 11 -4.45 -25.58 11.42
C ALA A 11 -5.87 -25.01 11.50
N CYS A 12 -6.69 -25.14 10.44
CA CYS A 12 -8.05 -24.60 10.45
C CYS A 12 -8.93 -25.24 11.54
N ALA A 13 -9.34 -24.44 12.52
CA ALA A 13 -10.27 -24.82 13.59
C ALA A 13 -11.74 -24.91 13.15
N ARG A 14 -12.03 -24.55 11.89
CA ARG A 14 -13.39 -24.58 11.28
C ARG A 14 -14.41 -23.66 11.98
N CYS A 15 -13.96 -22.61 12.67
CA CYS A 15 -14.80 -21.64 13.38
C CYS A 15 -15.82 -20.93 12.48
N GLY A 16 -15.41 -20.52 11.27
CA GLY A 16 -16.29 -19.85 10.31
C GLY A 16 -16.05 -18.34 10.14
N ASP A 17 -15.04 -17.74 10.79
CA ASP A 17 -14.75 -16.30 10.68
C ASP A 17 -14.50 -15.84 9.23
N CYS A 18 -13.96 -16.74 8.40
CA CYS A 18 -13.78 -16.51 6.97
C CYS A 18 -15.09 -16.46 6.14
N ARG A 19 -16.24 -16.74 6.76
CA ARG A 19 -17.59 -16.61 6.17
C ARG A 19 -18.17 -15.25 6.52
N GLU A 20 -18.27 -15.00 7.82
CA GLU A 20 -18.85 -13.83 8.45
C GLU A 20 -17.94 -13.44 9.61
N SER A 21 -17.53 -12.17 9.65
CA SER A 21 -16.69 -11.65 10.71
C SER A 21 -17.38 -10.48 11.41
N VAL A 22 -17.16 -10.37 12.72
CA VAL A 22 -17.61 -9.26 13.56
C VAL A 22 -16.36 -8.59 14.11
N LYS A 23 -16.09 -7.34 13.74
CA LYS A 23 -15.00 -6.59 14.38
C LYS A 23 -15.51 -5.85 15.62
N LEU A 24 -14.82 -6.04 16.75
CA LEU A 24 -15.05 -5.36 18.03
C LEU A 24 -14.69 -3.86 18.00
N GLU A 25 -13.72 -3.46 17.19
CA GLU A 25 -13.25 -2.06 17.07
C GLU A 25 -14.12 -1.20 16.15
N SER A 26 -14.95 -1.85 15.31
CA SER A 26 -15.84 -1.20 14.34
C SER A 26 -17.30 -1.34 14.75
N ALA A 27 -17.56 -1.43 16.05
CA ALA A 27 -18.86 -1.71 16.71
C ALA A 27 -20.01 -0.74 16.37
N HIS A 28 -19.88 0.07 15.34
CA HIS A 28 -20.95 0.87 14.75
C HIS A 28 -21.54 0.24 13.46
N LYS A 29 -20.94 -0.82 12.87
CA LYS A 29 -21.38 -1.36 11.56
C LYS A 29 -21.40 -2.90 11.39
N GLY A 30 -21.89 -3.65 12.38
CA GLY A 30 -22.44 -5.00 12.17
C GLY A 30 -21.50 -6.09 11.63
N VAL A 31 -22.10 -7.24 11.31
CA VAL A 31 -21.45 -8.41 10.67
C VAL A 31 -21.14 -8.04 9.22
N TYR A 32 -19.92 -8.29 8.74
CA TYR A 32 -19.60 -8.12 7.31
C TYR A 32 -19.16 -9.43 6.66
N HIS A 33 -19.54 -9.56 5.40
CA HIS A 33 -19.18 -10.69 4.55
C HIS A 33 -17.70 -10.62 4.17
N VAL A 34 -17.01 -11.76 4.26
CA VAL A 34 -15.56 -11.83 4.05
C VAL A 34 -15.19 -12.31 2.65
N CYS A 35 -15.88 -13.32 2.12
CA CYS A 35 -15.54 -13.95 0.84
C CYS A 35 -16.48 -13.49 -0.29
N PRO A 36 -15.99 -12.71 -1.27
CA PRO A 36 -16.85 -12.23 -2.36
C PRO A 36 -17.48 -13.33 -3.20
N ILE A 37 -16.75 -14.43 -3.40
CA ILE A 37 -17.22 -15.55 -4.20
C ILE A 37 -18.37 -16.27 -3.48
N LYS A 38 -18.25 -16.51 -2.16
CA LYS A 38 -19.34 -17.10 -1.39
C LYS A 38 -20.58 -16.21 -1.41
N GLU A 39 -20.46 -14.89 -1.31
CA GLU A 39 -21.66 -14.04 -1.29
C GLU A 39 -22.38 -14.01 -2.64
N GLN A 40 -21.65 -14.16 -3.75
CA GLN A 40 -22.27 -14.19 -5.07
C GLN A 40 -22.81 -15.57 -5.46
N LEU A 41 -22.20 -16.66 -4.96
CA LEU A 41 -22.54 -18.03 -5.34
C LEU A 41 -23.30 -18.81 -4.25
N GLY A 42 -23.32 -18.34 -3.01
CA GLY A 42 -24.14 -18.86 -1.91
C GLY A 42 -23.60 -20.10 -1.18
N PHE A 43 -22.60 -20.80 -1.72
CA PHE A 43 -22.09 -22.03 -1.12
C PHE A 43 -20.88 -21.81 -0.21
N ASP A 44 -20.89 -22.48 0.95
CA ASP A 44 -19.80 -22.39 1.92
C ASP A 44 -18.48 -22.99 1.44
N SER A 45 -18.54 -23.92 0.48
CA SER A 45 -17.35 -24.51 -0.15
C SER A 45 -16.38 -23.43 -0.66
N TYR A 46 -16.90 -22.30 -1.15
CA TYR A 46 -16.08 -21.19 -1.68
C TYR A 46 -15.31 -20.42 -0.61
N THR A 47 -15.64 -20.57 0.67
CA THR A 47 -14.93 -19.89 1.77
C THR A 47 -13.59 -20.56 2.03
N ALA A 48 -12.72 -19.91 2.82
CA ALA A 48 -11.46 -20.53 3.22
C ALA A 48 -11.70 -21.85 3.96
N ARG A 49 -12.61 -21.89 4.93
CA ARG A 49 -12.96 -23.11 5.65
C ARG A 49 -13.40 -24.21 4.68
N GLY A 50 -14.31 -23.90 3.77
CA GLY A 50 -14.81 -24.86 2.78
C GLY A 50 -13.69 -25.45 1.95
N LYS A 51 -12.84 -24.61 1.36
CA LYS A 51 -11.67 -25.03 0.59
C LYS A 51 -10.71 -25.89 1.40
N LEU A 52 -10.37 -25.48 2.62
CA LEU A 52 -9.45 -26.24 3.48
C LEU A 52 -10.04 -27.61 3.85
N MET A 53 -11.36 -27.74 4.00
CA MET A 53 -12.01 -29.04 4.21
C MET A 53 -11.91 -29.94 2.98
N VAL A 54 -12.12 -29.39 1.77
CA VAL A 54 -11.93 -30.13 0.51
C VAL A 54 -10.48 -30.61 0.37
N LEU A 55 -9.50 -29.74 0.66
CA LEU A 55 -8.08 -30.12 0.61
C LEU A 55 -7.72 -31.23 1.61
N ARG A 56 -8.26 -31.19 2.84
CA ARG A 56 -8.07 -32.28 3.80
C ARG A 56 -8.58 -33.61 3.25
N SER A 57 -9.79 -33.62 2.68
CA SER A 57 -10.34 -34.84 2.09
C SER A 57 -9.49 -35.37 0.93
N ILE A 58 -8.88 -34.49 0.13
CA ILE A 58 -7.95 -34.90 -0.93
C ILE A 58 -6.66 -35.49 -0.35
N LEU A 59 -6.12 -34.89 0.72
CA LEU A 59 -4.96 -35.44 1.45
C LEU A 59 -5.27 -36.80 2.10
N GLU A 60 -6.54 -37.05 2.45
CA GLU A 60 -7.04 -38.33 2.97
C GLU A 60 -7.41 -39.34 1.85
N GLY A 61 -7.07 -39.04 0.59
CA GLY A 61 -7.21 -39.95 -0.54
C GLY A 61 -8.49 -39.81 -1.37
N LYS A 62 -9.26 -38.73 -1.20
CA LYS A 62 -10.33 -38.40 -2.16
C LYS A 62 -9.78 -37.94 -3.50
N GLU A 63 -10.45 -38.35 -4.57
CA GLU A 63 -10.10 -37.98 -5.93
C GLU A 63 -10.44 -36.52 -6.22
N ILE A 64 -9.76 -35.97 -7.23
CA ILE A 64 -9.99 -34.62 -7.74
C ILE A 64 -10.80 -34.75 -9.02
N ASP A 65 -11.87 -33.98 -9.13
CA ASP A 65 -12.71 -33.86 -10.31
C ASP A 65 -12.80 -32.40 -10.79
N GLU A 66 -13.62 -32.19 -11.82
CA GLU A 66 -13.83 -30.87 -12.42
C GLU A 66 -14.50 -29.87 -11.46
N ASP A 67 -15.38 -30.32 -10.58
CA ASP A 67 -16.08 -29.46 -9.62
C ASP A 67 -15.12 -28.98 -8.52
N VAL A 68 -14.26 -29.88 -8.03
CA VAL A 68 -13.14 -29.50 -7.16
C VAL A 68 -12.25 -28.49 -7.87
N ALA A 69 -11.84 -28.74 -9.11
CA ALA A 69 -11.03 -27.78 -9.83
C ALA A 69 -11.73 -26.41 -9.97
N ASP A 70 -13.05 -26.38 -10.17
CA ASP A 70 -13.82 -25.13 -10.38
C ASP A 70 -13.84 -24.31 -9.10
N LEU A 71 -14.06 -24.99 -7.98
CA LEU A 71 -14.02 -24.39 -6.66
C LEU A 71 -12.73 -23.60 -6.40
N PHE A 72 -11.58 -24.16 -6.80
CA PHE A 72 -10.28 -23.53 -6.60
C PHE A 72 -9.99 -22.48 -7.66
N TYR A 73 -10.34 -22.69 -8.93
CA TYR A 73 -10.19 -21.67 -9.99
C TYR A 73 -11.15 -20.48 -9.83
N SER A 74 -12.23 -20.64 -9.07
CA SER A 74 -13.14 -19.57 -8.65
C SER A 74 -12.58 -18.70 -7.52
N CYS A 75 -11.46 -19.05 -6.89
CA CYS A 75 -10.84 -18.22 -5.87
C CYS A 75 -10.23 -16.92 -6.44
N LEU A 76 -10.45 -15.79 -5.76
CA LEU A 76 -9.82 -14.51 -6.11
C LEU A 76 -8.39 -14.35 -5.57
N GLU A 77 -7.97 -15.25 -4.66
CA GLU A 77 -6.69 -15.18 -3.94
C GLU A 77 -6.46 -13.83 -3.22
N CYS A 78 -7.55 -13.12 -2.92
CA CYS A 78 -7.47 -11.74 -2.43
C CYS A 78 -6.93 -11.63 -1.00
N GLY A 79 -6.90 -12.72 -0.23
CA GLY A 79 -6.38 -12.75 1.14
C GLY A 79 -7.34 -12.30 2.24
N SER A 80 -8.57 -11.87 1.93
CA SER A 80 -9.50 -11.36 2.96
C SER A 80 -9.80 -12.38 4.07
N CYS A 81 -9.77 -13.67 3.74
CA CYS A 81 -9.96 -14.75 4.70
C CYS A 81 -8.78 -14.95 5.65
N LYS A 82 -7.56 -14.58 5.24
CA LYS A 82 -6.36 -14.62 6.09
C LYS A 82 -6.46 -13.56 7.19
N GLU A 83 -6.80 -12.32 6.80
CA GLU A 83 -6.88 -11.17 7.71
C GLU A 83 -7.88 -11.35 8.87
N VAL A 84 -8.97 -12.08 8.64
CA VAL A 84 -9.98 -12.33 9.70
C VAL A 84 -9.73 -13.62 10.47
N CYS A 85 -8.72 -14.40 10.10
CA CYS A 85 -8.51 -15.72 10.66
C CYS A 85 -7.71 -15.64 11.96
N ILE A 86 -8.33 -16.03 13.07
CA ILE A 86 -7.67 -16.06 14.39
C ILE A 86 -6.73 -17.26 14.59
N SER A 87 -6.63 -18.16 13.60
CA SER A 87 -5.70 -19.30 13.67
C SER A 87 -4.25 -18.82 13.62
N GLN A 88 -3.32 -19.68 14.04
CA GLN A 88 -1.88 -19.34 14.08
C GLN A 88 -1.60 -18.08 14.90
N LEU A 89 -2.18 -18.00 16.10
CA LEU A 89 -2.01 -16.85 17.01
C LEU A 89 -2.41 -15.50 16.40
N GLY A 90 -3.32 -15.51 15.41
CA GLY A 90 -3.78 -14.31 14.73
C GLY A 90 -3.01 -13.94 13.46
N GLU A 91 -1.99 -14.71 13.07
CA GLU A 91 -1.32 -14.50 11.76
C GLU A 91 -2.19 -14.96 10.57
N GLY A 92 -3.17 -15.83 10.84
CA GLY A 92 -4.12 -16.32 9.87
C GLY A 92 -3.53 -17.33 8.88
N ILE A 93 -4.36 -18.28 8.47
CA ILE A 93 -3.94 -19.30 7.49
C ILE A 93 -3.75 -18.65 6.12
N ASP A 94 -2.60 -18.86 5.48
CA ASP A 94 -2.27 -18.32 4.16
C ASP A 94 -2.95 -19.09 3.02
N VAL A 95 -4.28 -19.02 3.01
CA VAL A 95 -5.15 -19.65 2.01
C VAL A 95 -4.78 -19.24 0.57
N PRO A 96 -4.42 -17.97 0.25
CA PRO A 96 -3.91 -17.62 -1.08
C PRO A 96 -2.76 -18.53 -1.54
N THR A 97 -1.70 -18.66 -0.74
CA THR A 97 -0.55 -19.52 -1.08
C THR A 97 -0.96 -20.99 -1.22
N ILE A 98 -1.83 -21.49 -0.35
CA ILE A 98 -2.36 -22.87 -0.44
C ILE A 98 -3.12 -23.08 -1.75
N VAL A 99 -3.96 -22.12 -2.15
CA VAL A 99 -4.73 -22.18 -3.40
C VAL A 99 -3.79 -22.12 -4.62
N GLU A 100 -2.77 -21.26 -4.60
CA GLU A 100 -1.76 -21.20 -5.66
C GLU A 100 -1.06 -22.56 -5.84
N THR A 101 -0.59 -23.16 -4.74
CA THR A 101 0.03 -24.49 -4.73
C THR A 101 -0.91 -25.56 -5.27
N PHE A 102 -2.18 -25.55 -4.85
CA PHE A 102 -3.17 -26.50 -5.33
C PHE A 102 -3.48 -26.31 -6.82
N ARG A 103 -3.60 -25.07 -7.31
CA ARG A 103 -3.79 -24.76 -8.75
C ARG A 103 -2.61 -25.21 -9.60
N SER A 104 -1.38 -25.16 -9.09
CA SER A 104 -0.22 -25.78 -9.76
C SER A 104 -0.44 -27.28 -9.96
N MET A 105 -0.84 -27.98 -8.90
CA MET A 105 -1.14 -29.41 -8.98
C MET A 105 -2.31 -29.72 -9.92
N LEU A 106 -3.37 -28.89 -9.91
CA LEU A 106 -4.50 -29.03 -10.84
C LEU A 106 -4.04 -28.88 -12.29
N THR A 107 -3.18 -27.90 -12.56
CA THR A 107 -2.62 -27.66 -13.90
C THR A 107 -1.83 -28.86 -14.40
N GLU A 108 -0.95 -29.42 -13.57
CA GLU A 108 -0.16 -30.62 -13.89
C GLU A 108 -1.04 -31.85 -14.16
N LYS A 109 -2.16 -31.98 -13.43
CA LYS A 109 -3.13 -33.06 -13.61
C LYS A 109 -4.10 -32.84 -14.77
N GLY A 110 -3.98 -31.75 -15.52
CA GLY A 110 -4.80 -31.47 -16.70
C GLY A 110 -6.14 -30.76 -16.42
N PHE A 111 -6.38 -30.29 -15.20
CA PHE A 111 -7.58 -29.56 -14.80
C PHE A 111 -7.51 -28.04 -15.03
N ALA A 112 -6.49 -27.56 -15.74
CA ALA A 112 -6.36 -26.15 -16.09
C ALA A 112 -7.57 -25.67 -16.92
N ARG A 113 -8.08 -24.48 -16.60
CA ARG A 113 -9.29 -23.94 -17.25
C ARG A 113 -9.01 -23.56 -18.70
N LYS A 114 -9.88 -24.03 -19.60
CA LYS A 114 -9.75 -23.81 -21.05
C LYS A 114 -9.84 -22.33 -21.42
N GLU A 115 -10.60 -21.57 -20.64
CA GLU A 115 -10.82 -20.12 -20.76
C GLU A 115 -9.50 -19.34 -20.61
N HIS A 116 -8.54 -19.87 -19.86
CA HIS A 116 -7.23 -19.25 -19.66
C HIS A 116 -6.22 -19.55 -20.76
N LYS A 117 -6.47 -20.55 -21.62
CA LYS A 117 -5.52 -20.96 -22.67
C LYS A 117 -5.10 -19.81 -23.60
N PRO A 118 -6.01 -18.96 -24.13
CA PRO A 118 -5.61 -17.84 -24.99
C PRO A 118 -4.72 -16.83 -24.27
N LEU A 119 -5.02 -16.57 -22.99
CA LEU A 119 -4.26 -15.65 -22.15
C LEU A 119 -2.83 -16.17 -21.89
N ILE A 120 -2.71 -17.45 -21.54
CA ILE A 120 -1.40 -18.10 -21.32
C ILE A 120 -0.60 -18.14 -22.61
N ALA A 121 -1.22 -18.53 -23.73
CA ALA A 121 -0.58 -18.54 -25.04
C ALA A 121 -0.09 -17.14 -25.45
N SER A 122 -0.88 -16.11 -25.15
CA SER A 122 -0.49 -14.74 -25.39
C SER A 122 0.77 -14.34 -24.62
N ILE A 123 0.84 -14.69 -23.33
CA ILE A 123 2.01 -14.40 -22.50
C ILE A 123 3.26 -15.09 -23.08
N LYS A 124 3.14 -16.36 -23.49
CA LYS A 124 4.23 -17.14 -24.09
C LYS A 124 4.75 -16.53 -25.39
N ASN A 125 3.84 -16.13 -26.29
CA ASN A 125 4.20 -15.71 -27.65
C ASN A 125 4.50 -14.21 -27.75
N TYR A 126 3.87 -13.39 -26.93
CA TYR A 126 3.91 -11.93 -27.04
C TYR A 126 4.42 -11.20 -25.78
N ASP A 127 4.80 -11.93 -24.72
CA ASP A 127 5.20 -11.35 -23.43
C ASP A 127 4.13 -10.42 -22.80
N ASN A 128 2.85 -10.61 -23.12
CA ASN A 128 1.72 -9.91 -22.50
C ASN A 128 0.42 -10.74 -22.63
N PRO A 129 -0.59 -10.54 -21.77
CA PRO A 129 -1.83 -11.32 -21.80
C PRO A 129 -2.87 -10.88 -22.85
N TRP A 130 -2.61 -9.83 -23.64
CA TRP A 130 -3.63 -9.14 -24.45
C TRP A 130 -3.59 -9.43 -25.95
N GLN A 131 -2.85 -10.45 -26.36
CA GLN A 131 -2.65 -10.87 -27.76
C GLN A 131 -2.13 -9.74 -28.65
N MET A 132 -1.38 -8.79 -28.08
CA MET A 132 -0.82 -7.67 -28.80
C MET A 132 0.67 -7.88 -29.08
N PRO A 133 1.20 -7.46 -30.24
CA PRO A 133 2.63 -7.55 -30.52
C PRO A 133 3.50 -6.79 -29.51
N ARG A 134 4.68 -7.32 -29.20
CA ARG A 134 5.63 -6.76 -28.21
C ARG A 134 5.96 -5.28 -28.43
N TYR A 135 6.10 -4.86 -29.69
CA TYR A 135 6.48 -3.47 -30.02
C TYR A 135 5.44 -2.45 -29.53
N ARG A 136 4.16 -2.83 -29.41
CA ARG A 136 3.10 -1.93 -28.93
C ARG A 136 3.33 -1.46 -27.51
N LYS A 137 4.05 -2.23 -26.68
CA LYS A 137 4.42 -1.79 -25.33
C LYS A 137 5.37 -0.59 -25.34
N ALA A 138 6.07 -0.33 -26.43
CA ALA A 138 6.99 0.80 -26.56
C ALA A 138 6.35 2.04 -27.20
N GLU A 139 5.20 1.91 -27.86
CA GLU A 139 4.61 3.01 -28.66
C GLU A 139 4.30 4.25 -27.84
N TRP A 140 3.77 4.08 -26.63
CA TRP A 140 3.44 5.20 -25.74
C TRP A 140 4.67 5.99 -25.30
N ALA A 141 5.85 5.34 -25.30
CA ALA A 141 7.11 5.90 -24.84
C ALA A 141 7.88 6.67 -25.93
N LEU A 142 7.45 6.59 -27.21
CA LEU A 142 8.16 7.21 -28.35
C LEU A 142 8.23 8.74 -28.29
N GLU A 143 7.40 9.38 -27.47
CA GLU A 143 7.40 10.83 -27.26
C GLU A 143 8.35 11.29 -26.14
N PHE A 144 9.02 10.36 -25.45
CA PHE A 144 9.96 10.64 -24.37
C PHE A 144 11.36 10.12 -24.71
N ASP A 145 12.38 10.79 -24.17
CA ASP A 145 13.77 10.36 -24.27
C ASP A 145 14.13 9.45 -23.09
N LEU A 146 13.65 8.19 -23.13
CA LEU A 146 13.90 7.20 -22.08
C LEU A 146 15.04 6.26 -22.46
N THR A 147 15.98 6.08 -21.55
CA THR A 147 17.08 5.12 -21.69
C THR A 147 16.65 3.73 -21.22
N GLU A 148 17.30 2.68 -21.72
CA GLU A 148 17.09 1.31 -21.20
C GLU A 148 17.89 1.04 -19.89
N LYS A 149 18.76 1.97 -19.50
CA LYS A 149 19.65 1.87 -18.33
C LYS A 149 19.53 3.09 -17.43
N GLY A 150 19.55 2.88 -16.12
CA GLY A 150 19.49 3.94 -15.12
C GLY A 150 19.15 3.41 -13.73
N ASP A 151 19.38 4.20 -12.68
CA ASP A 151 19.22 3.77 -11.29
C ASP A 151 17.78 3.36 -10.94
N ILE A 152 16.80 4.02 -11.57
CA ILE A 152 15.38 3.74 -11.41
C ILE A 152 14.81 3.22 -12.72
N LEU A 153 14.28 1.99 -12.68
CA LEU A 153 13.59 1.38 -13.80
C LEU A 153 12.08 1.46 -13.61
N PHE A 154 11.36 2.06 -14.56
CA PHE A 154 9.92 1.96 -14.61
C PHE A 154 9.49 0.64 -15.24
N PHE A 155 8.82 -0.19 -14.44
CA PHE A 155 8.09 -1.35 -14.93
C PHE A 155 6.64 -0.95 -15.19
N ALA A 156 6.34 -0.50 -16.41
CA ALA A 156 5.02 -0.07 -16.85
C ALA A 156 4.02 -1.25 -16.86
N GLY A 157 4.51 -2.45 -17.19
CA GLY A 157 3.69 -3.65 -17.25
C GLY A 157 2.73 -3.65 -18.45
N CYS A 158 1.83 -4.64 -18.46
CA CYS A 158 0.99 -4.90 -19.64
C CYS A 158 -0.23 -3.99 -19.73
N SER A 159 -0.96 -3.81 -18.62
CA SER A 159 -2.21 -3.03 -18.64
C SER A 159 -1.95 -1.55 -18.87
N SER A 160 -0.98 -0.94 -18.18
CA SER A 160 -0.64 0.47 -18.40
C SER A 160 -0.07 0.66 -19.81
N SER A 161 0.83 -0.20 -20.30
CA SER A 161 1.41 0.00 -21.63
C SER A 161 0.43 -0.20 -22.80
N LEU A 162 -0.57 -1.09 -22.67
CA LEU A 162 -1.40 -1.52 -23.79
C LEU A 162 -2.88 -1.12 -23.69
N LEU A 163 -3.42 -1.03 -22.46
CA LEU A 163 -4.85 -0.75 -22.23
C LEU A 163 -5.10 0.66 -21.70
N ASN A 164 -4.21 1.17 -20.85
CA ASN A 164 -4.23 2.57 -20.40
C ASN A 164 -2.85 3.26 -20.57
N PRO A 165 -2.41 3.54 -21.81
CA PRO A 165 -1.15 4.23 -22.05
C PRO A 165 -1.04 5.59 -21.36
N HIS A 166 -2.16 6.26 -21.09
CA HIS A 166 -2.19 7.53 -20.38
C HIS A 166 -1.54 7.41 -18.99
N LEU A 167 -1.88 6.38 -18.22
CA LEU A 167 -1.23 6.10 -16.93
C LEU A 167 0.28 5.91 -17.04
N ALA A 168 0.77 5.22 -18.08
CA ALA A 168 2.22 5.04 -18.27
C ALA A 168 2.91 6.39 -18.54
N LYS A 169 2.29 7.24 -19.36
CA LYS A 169 2.74 8.61 -19.64
C LYS A 169 2.72 9.50 -18.40
N SER A 170 1.67 9.40 -17.57
CA SER A 170 1.56 10.14 -16.30
C SER A 170 2.74 9.87 -15.37
N VAL A 171 3.23 8.64 -15.30
CA VAL A 171 4.42 8.31 -14.50
C VAL A 171 5.65 9.02 -15.05
N VAL A 172 5.88 8.96 -16.36
CA VAL A 172 7.04 9.65 -16.96
C VAL A 172 6.94 11.16 -16.72
N ASN A 173 5.76 11.76 -16.92
CA ASN A 173 5.54 13.17 -16.66
C ASN A 173 5.83 13.57 -15.19
N ILE A 174 5.42 12.73 -14.23
CA ILE A 174 5.77 12.94 -12.82
C ILE A 174 7.28 12.98 -12.64
N PHE A 175 7.99 11.95 -13.12
CA PHE A 175 9.45 11.88 -12.99
C PHE A 175 10.17 13.03 -13.72
N THR A 176 9.64 13.47 -14.86
CA THR A 176 10.14 14.65 -15.58
C THR A 176 9.95 15.93 -14.77
N ILE A 177 8.78 16.14 -14.14
CA ILE A 177 8.54 17.31 -13.29
C ILE A 177 9.45 17.31 -12.05
N LEU A 178 9.74 16.13 -11.50
CA LEU A 178 10.63 15.95 -10.36
C LEU A 178 12.13 15.99 -10.72
N ASP A 179 12.46 16.11 -12.02
CA ASP A 179 13.82 16.06 -12.56
C ASP A 179 14.60 14.79 -12.17
N ILE A 180 13.91 13.64 -12.21
CA ILE A 180 14.48 12.33 -11.87
C ILE A 180 14.58 11.47 -13.13
N PRO A 181 15.80 11.07 -13.55
CA PRO A 181 15.99 10.18 -14.68
C PRO A 181 15.28 8.84 -14.48
N LEU A 182 14.54 8.40 -15.50
CA LEU A 182 13.76 7.18 -15.46
C LEU A 182 14.15 6.29 -16.65
N ALA A 183 14.54 5.05 -16.36
CA ALA A 183 14.80 4.04 -17.39
C ALA A 183 13.51 3.29 -17.74
N TYR A 184 13.40 2.83 -18.99
CA TYR A 184 12.32 1.98 -19.46
C TYR A 184 12.82 0.94 -20.47
N LEU A 185 12.46 -0.34 -20.27
CA LEU A 185 12.90 -1.44 -21.14
C LEU A 185 12.24 -1.44 -22.53
N GLY A 186 11.27 -0.57 -22.78
CA GLY A 186 10.59 -0.46 -24.08
C GLY A 186 10.02 -1.81 -24.55
N LYS A 187 10.34 -2.17 -25.80
CA LYS A 187 9.89 -3.43 -26.43
C LYS A 187 10.46 -4.69 -25.78
N LYS A 188 11.51 -4.57 -24.96
CA LYS A 188 12.11 -5.69 -24.21
C LYS A 188 11.32 -6.01 -22.94
N GLU A 189 10.53 -5.05 -22.41
CA GLU A 189 9.77 -5.27 -21.19
C GLU A 189 8.80 -6.44 -21.37
N THR A 190 8.88 -7.45 -20.50
CA THR A 190 7.99 -8.61 -20.56
C THR A 190 6.82 -8.50 -19.58
N CYS A 191 5.96 -9.51 -19.53
CA CYS A 191 4.94 -9.63 -18.50
C CYS A 191 5.60 -9.92 -17.14
N CYS A 192 5.03 -9.42 -16.05
CA CYS A 192 5.49 -9.79 -14.70
C CYS A 192 5.23 -11.27 -14.36
N GLY A 193 4.45 -11.99 -15.19
CA GLY A 193 4.13 -13.41 -14.97
C GLY A 193 3.08 -13.67 -13.88
N SER A 194 2.51 -12.63 -13.25
CA SER A 194 1.54 -12.77 -12.16
C SER A 194 0.42 -13.76 -12.48
N LEU A 195 -0.20 -13.64 -13.66
CA LEU A 195 -1.27 -14.54 -14.10
C LEU A 195 -0.82 -16.00 -14.22
N LEU A 196 0.39 -16.26 -14.74
CA LEU A 196 0.89 -17.65 -14.88
C LEU A 196 0.99 -18.32 -13.51
N LYS A 197 1.55 -17.63 -12.51
CA LYS A 197 1.69 -18.17 -11.15
C LYS A 197 0.33 -18.45 -10.51
N ARG A 198 -0.59 -17.48 -10.55
CA ARG A 198 -1.93 -17.61 -9.94
C ARG A 198 -2.81 -18.66 -10.64
N LEU A 199 -2.51 -18.97 -11.91
CA LEU A 199 -3.22 -20.00 -12.66
C LEU A 199 -2.60 -21.40 -12.52
N GLY A 200 -1.41 -21.51 -11.92
CA GLY A 200 -0.70 -22.76 -11.71
C GLY A 200 0.29 -23.16 -12.81
N ASP A 201 0.55 -22.32 -13.82
CA ASP A 201 1.60 -22.58 -14.84
C ASP A 201 2.97 -22.13 -14.30
N ILE A 202 3.45 -22.83 -13.27
CA ILE A 202 4.71 -22.51 -12.56
C ILE A 202 5.92 -22.64 -13.49
N SER A 203 5.91 -23.62 -14.41
CA SER A 203 6.98 -23.80 -15.39
C SER A 203 7.18 -22.56 -16.26
N GLU A 204 6.09 -21.99 -16.79
CA GLU A 204 6.21 -20.78 -17.60
C GLU A 204 6.49 -19.54 -16.75
N PHE A 205 5.93 -19.46 -15.54
CA PHE A 205 6.24 -18.40 -14.60
C PHE A 205 7.74 -18.29 -14.32
N GLU A 206 8.43 -19.40 -14.05
CA GLU A 206 9.87 -19.41 -13.77
C GLU A 206 10.71 -19.00 -14.99
N LYS A 207 10.28 -19.33 -16.22
CA LYS A 207 10.95 -18.84 -17.45
C LYS A 207 10.88 -17.32 -17.59
N ILE A 208 9.69 -16.75 -17.38
CA ILE A 208 9.49 -15.30 -17.44
C ILE A 208 10.22 -14.60 -16.30
N LYS A 209 10.18 -15.16 -15.10
CA LYS A 209 10.92 -14.65 -13.95
C LYS A 209 12.41 -14.56 -14.25
N LYS A 210 13.01 -15.64 -14.76
CA LYS A 210 14.42 -15.64 -15.17
C LYS A 210 14.72 -14.53 -16.18
N LYS A 211 13.93 -14.42 -17.26
CA LYS A 211 14.10 -13.38 -18.28
C LYS A 211 14.00 -11.96 -17.71
N ASN A 212 13.03 -11.70 -16.83
CA ASN A 212 12.88 -10.41 -16.16
C ASN A 212 14.03 -10.10 -15.20
N MET A 213 14.55 -11.10 -14.48
CA MET A 213 15.72 -10.92 -13.61
C MET A 213 16.99 -10.59 -14.42
N ASP A 214 17.15 -11.19 -15.59
CA ASP A 214 18.27 -10.89 -16.49
C ASP A 214 18.14 -9.46 -17.05
N LEU A 215 16.95 -9.07 -17.52
CA LEU A 215 16.68 -7.70 -17.98
C LEU A 215 16.89 -6.64 -16.88
N PHE A 216 16.49 -6.94 -15.64
CA PHE A 216 16.74 -6.05 -14.50
C PHE A 216 18.25 -5.84 -14.28
N LYS A 217 19.05 -6.91 -14.32
CA LYS A 217 20.52 -6.79 -14.21
C LYS A 217 21.12 -5.98 -15.36
N GLU A 218 20.65 -6.19 -16.59
CA GLU A 218 21.14 -5.47 -17.77
C GLU A 218 20.81 -3.96 -17.76
N SER A 219 19.76 -3.56 -17.03
CA SER A 219 19.32 -2.17 -16.90
C SER A 219 20.14 -1.34 -15.91
N ASP A 220 21.06 -1.95 -15.16
CA ASP A 220 21.85 -1.32 -14.07
C ASP A 220 21.01 -0.73 -12.92
N ALA A 221 19.68 -0.96 -12.92
CA ALA A 221 18.77 -0.37 -11.96
C ALA A 221 18.96 -0.91 -10.55
N GLN A 222 18.85 0.00 -9.57
CA GLN A 222 18.87 -0.30 -8.14
C GLN A 222 17.45 -0.43 -7.58
N THR A 223 16.47 0.21 -8.22
CA THR A 223 15.06 0.18 -7.80
C THR A 223 14.14 0.09 -9.00
N ILE A 224 13.11 -0.75 -8.90
CA ILE A 224 12.00 -0.80 -9.85
C ILE A 224 10.84 0.01 -9.29
N VAL A 225 10.23 0.86 -10.12
CA VAL A 225 8.98 1.54 -9.81
C VAL A 225 7.85 0.98 -10.67
N THR A 226 6.67 0.77 -10.11
CA THR A 226 5.47 0.34 -10.86
C THR A 226 4.19 0.92 -10.27
N THR A 227 3.15 1.05 -11.09
CA THR A 227 1.80 1.50 -10.69
C THR A 227 0.80 0.36 -10.54
N CYS A 228 1.18 -0.85 -10.91
CA CYS A 228 0.29 -1.99 -10.87
C CYS A 228 0.52 -2.81 -9.61
N ALA A 229 -0.46 -2.84 -8.70
CA ALA A 229 -0.43 -3.70 -7.51
C ALA A 229 -0.07 -5.18 -7.82
N GLY A 230 -0.55 -5.73 -8.95
CA GLY A 230 -0.20 -7.10 -9.37
C GLY A 230 1.26 -7.27 -9.80
N CYS A 231 1.80 -6.32 -10.55
CA CYS A 231 3.23 -6.29 -10.88
C CYS A 231 4.06 -6.12 -9.61
N TYR A 232 3.63 -5.21 -8.72
CA TYR A 232 4.30 -4.94 -7.45
C TYR A 232 4.44 -6.19 -6.58
N LYS A 233 3.33 -6.88 -6.26
CA LYS A 233 3.38 -8.13 -5.47
C LYS A 233 4.26 -9.17 -6.13
N THR A 234 4.14 -9.34 -7.45
CA THR A 234 4.91 -10.38 -8.15
C THR A 234 6.40 -10.08 -8.20
N LEU A 235 6.80 -8.86 -8.55
CA LEU A 235 8.21 -8.48 -8.61
C LEU A 235 8.83 -8.36 -7.19
N LYS A 236 8.09 -7.83 -6.22
CA LYS A 236 8.61 -7.64 -4.85
C LYS A 236 8.64 -8.96 -4.07
N ILE A 237 7.52 -9.67 -4.02
CA ILE A 237 7.36 -10.85 -3.15
C ILE A 237 7.77 -12.14 -3.87
N ASP A 238 7.31 -12.36 -5.11
CA ASP A 238 7.61 -13.62 -5.79
C ASP A 238 9.03 -13.66 -6.41
N TYR A 239 9.57 -12.49 -6.79
CA TYR A 239 10.91 -12.39 -7.38
C TYR A 239 11.97 -11.92 -6.38
N HIS A 240 11.57 -11.31 -5.25
CA HIS A 240 12.48 -10.71 -4.26
C HIS A 240 13.35 -9.57 -4.84
N LEU A 241 12.78 -8.75 -5.72
CA LEU A 241 13.45 -7.57 -6.28
C LEU A 241 13.17 -6.30 -5.46
N PRO A 242 14.06 -5.28 -5.52
CA PRO A 242 13.84 -4.00 -4.88
C PRO A 242 12.79 -3.18 -5.66
N VAL A 243 11.53 -3.32 -5.26
CA VAL A 243 10.40 -2.66 -5.93
C VAL A 243 9.72 -1.67 -5.00
N LEU A 244 9.46 -0.49 -5.51
CA LEU A 244 8.54 0.49 -4.91
C LEU A 244 7.29 0.59 -5.77
N HIS A 245 6.13 0.60 -5.12
CA HIS A 245 4.93 1.10 -5.76
C HIS A 245 5.09 2.62 -5.94
N ILE A 246 4.56 3.21 -7.01
CA ILE A 246 4.68 4.65 -7.27
C ILE A 246 4.24 5.49 -6.06
N THR A 247 3.27 5.00 -5.29
CA THR A 247 2.80 5.67 -4.06
C THR A 247 3.82 5.63 -2.94
N GLU A 248 4.59 4.56 -2.79
CA GLU A 248 5.68 4.52 -1.80
C GLU A 248 6.80 5.47 -2.21
N PHE A 249 7.13 5.51 -3.52
CA PHE A 249 8.13 6.41 -4.06
C PHE A 249 7.74 7.88 -3.83
N LEU A 250 6.52 8.26 -4.20
CA LEU A 250 6.06 9.64 -4.05
C LEU A 250 5.84 10.05 -2.60
N ASP A 251 5.38 9.18 -1.72
CA ASP A 251 5.25 9.52 -0.29
C ASP A 251 6.63 9.73 0.34
N ARG A 252 7.63 8.94 -0.06
CA ARG A 252 9.03 9.15 0.35
C ARG A 252 9.57 10.47 -0.19
N TYR A 253 9.44 10.72 -1.49
CA TYR A 253 9.91 11.96 -2.11
C TYR A 253 9.26 13.19 -1.45
N ARG A 254 7.94 13.14 -1.22
CA ARG A 254 7.20 14.21 -0.53
C ARG A 254 7.75 14.49 0.86
N LYS A 255 8.11 13.47 1.64
CA LYS A 255 8.67 13.63 2.98
C LYS A 255 10.12 14.16 2.97
N GLU A 256 10.88 13.86 1.93
CA GLU A 256 12.30 14.22 1.85
C GLU A 256 12.54 15.55 1.15
N GLN A 257 11.74 15.90 0.14
CA GLN A 257 11.95 17.05 -0.74
C GLN A 257 10.73 17.99 -0.79
N GLY A 258 9.58 17.57 -0.25
CA GLY A 258 8.31 18.26 -0.45
C GLY A 258 7.73 18.04 -1.86
N LEU A 259 6.43 18.32 -2.02
CA LEU A 259 5.75 18.36 -3.32
C LEU A 259 4.86 19.59 -3.38
N THR A 260 4.86 20.27 -4.51
CA THR A 260 3.93 21.38 -4.78
C THR A 260 2.76 20.84 -5.60
N LEU A 261 1.53 20.94 -5.07
CA LEU A 261 0.33 20.34 -5.65
C LEU A 261 -0.76 21.40 -5.86
N LYS A 262 -1.42 21.36 -7.02
CA LYS A 262 -2.63 22.15 -7.30
C LYS A 262 -3.82 21.64 -6.48
N PRO A 263 -4.75 22.53 -6.10
CA PRO A 263 -5.99 22.11 -5.48
C PRO A 263 -6.85 21.20 -6.37
N PHE A 264 -7.54 20.26 -5.74
CA PHE A 264 -8.49 19.34 -6.38
C PHE A 264 -9.80 19.28 -5.59
N PRO A 265 -10.70 20.26 -5.73
CA PRO A 265 -11.92 20.40 -4.93
C PRO A 265 -13.04 19.42 -5.36
N LYS A 266 -12.76 18.12 -5.31
CA LYS A 266 -13.72 17.04 -5.58
C LYS A 266 -13.75 16.05 -4.43
N ARG A 267 -14.93 15.45 -4.22
CA ARG A 267 -15.08 14.30 -3.32
C ARG A 267 -14.55 13.04 -3.98
N VAL A 268 -13.63 12.38 -3.29
CA VAL A 268 -13.01 11.13 -3.74
C VAL A 268 -13.11 10.07 -2.66
N THR A 269 -13.14 8.81 -3.10
CA THR A 269 -12.96 7.64 -2.21
C THR A 269 -11.81 6.79 -2.69
N TYR A 270 -11.23 5.96 -1.82
CA TYR A 270 -10.11 5.11 -2.18
C TYR A 270 -10.47 3.62 -2.15
N HIS A 271 -10.12 2.91 -3.23
CA HIS A 271 -10.17 1.45 -3.28
C HIS A 271 -8.78 0.87 -3.04
N ASP A 272 -8.60 0.18 -1.91
CA ASP A 272 -7.38 -0.59 -1.62
C ASP A 272 -7.27 -1.84 -2.51
N PRO A 273 -6.30 -1.93 -3.43
CA PRO A 273 -6.06 -3.15 -4.20
C PRO A 273 -5.46 -4.24 -3.30
N CYS A 274 -6.00 -5.46 -3.38
CA CYS A 274 -5.59 -6.54 -2.48
C CYS A 274 -4.11 -6.92 -2.57
N HIS A 275 -3.50 -6.86 -3.76
CA HIS A 275 -2.09 -7.16 -3.93
C HIS A 275 -1.15 -6.07 -3.36
N LEU A 276 -1.63 -4.82 -3.22
CA LEU A 276 -0.84 -3.73 -2.63
C LEU A 276 -1.02 -3.70 -1.10
N GLY A 277 -2.27 -3.83 -0.65
CA GLY A 277 -2.65 -3.92 0.75
C GLY A 277 -2.35 -5.31 1.35
N ARG A 278 -3.33 -6.21 1.38
CA ARG A 278 -3.27 -7.50 2.11
C ARG A 278 -2.02 -8.33 1.83
N HIS A 279 -1.52 -8.32 0.59
CA HIS A 279 -0.34 -9.11 0.23
C HIS A 279 1.00 -8.41 0.46
N SER A 280 1.02 -7.11 0.72
CA SER A 280 2.29 -6.36 0.76
C SER A 280 2.37 -5.23 1.78
N GLY A 281 1.30 -4.99 2.55
CA GLY A 281 1.26 -4.06 3.69
C GLY A 281 1.20 -2.58 3.33
N VAL A 282 1.02 -2.21 2.06
CA VAL A 282 1.03 -0.80 1.62
C VAL A 282 -0.38 -0.22 1.71
N TYR A 283 -0.67 0.44 2.83
CA TYR A 283 -1.96 1.11 3.09
C TYR A 283 -1.82 2.61 3.31
N ILE A 284 -0.75 3.04 3.98
CA ILE A 284 -0.62 4.42 4.45
C ILE A 284 -0.17 5.36 3.34
N GLN A 285 0.75 4.93 2.49
CA GLN A 285 1.37 5.75 1.46
C GLN A 285 0.36 6.30 0.45
N PRO A 286 -0.58 5.52 -0.11
CA PRO A 286 -1.64 6.06 -0.97
C PRO A 286 -2.48 7.12 -0.25
N ARG A 287 -2.81 6.91 1.03
CA ARG A 287 -3.64 7.83 1.83
C ARG A 287 -2.93 9.14 2.15
N ASN A 288 -1.65 9.06 2.51
CA ASN A 288 -0.83 10.25 2.75
C ASN A 288 -0.77 11.13 1.51
N LEU A 289 -0.60 10.51 0.35
CA LEU A 289 -0.60 11.21 -0.92
C LEU A 289 -1.96 11.85 -1.21
N ILE A 290 -3.05 11.09 -1.14
CA ILE A 290 -4.40 11.65 -1.37
C ILE A 290 -4.66 12.86 -0.45
N LYS A 291 -4.37 12.74 0.85
CA LYS A 291 -4.58 13.82 1.83
C LYS A 291 -3.68 15.04 1.62
N ALA A 292 -2.54 14.88 0.95
CA ALA A 292 -1.63 16.00 0.67
C ALA A 292 -2.14 16.91 -0.46
N ILE A 293 -3.12 16.46 -1.25
CA ILE A 293 -3.69 17.27 -2.34
C ILE A 293 -4.60 18.35 -1.74
N PRO A 294 -4.37 19.65 -1.99
CA PRO A 294 -5.19 20.72 -1.43
C PRO A 294 -6.66 20.63 -1.87
N ASP A 295 -7.57 21.07 -1.00
CA ASP A 295 -9.03 21.13 -1.19
C ASP A 295 -9.75 19.79 -1.51
N ILE A 296 -9.07 18.65 -1.42
CA ILE A 296 -9.68 17.35 -1.69
C ILE A 296 -10.62 16.90 -0.56
N ASP A 297 -11.86 16.50 -0.89
CA ASP A 297 -12.81 15.89 0.06
C ASP A 297 -12.60 14.37 0.04
N PHE A 298 -11.55 13.90 0.70
CA PHE A 298 -11.23 12.48 0.79
C PHE A 298 -12.07 11.77 1.85
N ARG A 299 -12.76 10.69 1.43
CA ARG A 299 -13.50 9.79 2.32
C ARG A 299 -13.07 8.34 2.11
N GLU A 300 -12.99 7.58 3.19
CA GLU A 300 -12.78 6.14 3.08
C GLU A 300 -14.04 5.46 2.55
N MET A 301 -13.85 4.42 1.72
CA MET A 301 -14.94 3.47 1.44
C MET A 301 -15.31 2.73 2.73
N MET A 302 -16.56 2.29 2.85
CA MET A 302 -17.08 1.61 4.05
C MET A 302 -16.19 0.45 4.52
N ARG A 303 -15.76 -0.40 3.60
CA ARG A 303 -14.75 -1.44 3.82
C ARG A 303 -13.42 -0.94 3.28
N THR A 304 -12.40 -0.86 4.12
CA THR A 304 -11.12 -0.22 3.79
C THR A 304 -9.94 -1.03 4.32
N LYS A 305 -8.73 -0.74 3.84
CA LYS A 305 -7.47 -1.39 4.22
C LYS A 305 -7.54 -2.91 4.09
N GLU A 306 -7.13 -3.68 5.12
CA GLU A 306 -7.13 -5.13 5.15
C GLU A 306 -8.53 -5.74 4.96
N PHE A 307 -9.59 -4.97 5.26
CA PHE A 307 -10.99 -5.38 5.11
C PHE A 307 -11.61 -4.94 3.79
N SER A 308 -10.87 -4.28 2.90
CA SER A 308 -11.35 -3.86 1.58
C SER A 308 -11.94 -5.03 0.79
N TRP A 309 -13.13 -4.83 0.24
CA TRP A 309 -13.77 -5.81 -0.62
C TRP A 309 -13.03 -5.90 -1.96
N CYS A 310 -12.85 -7.12 -2.48
CA CYS A 310 -12.11 -7.32 -3.72
C CYS A 310 -12.86 -6.71 -4.92
N CYS A 311 -12.13 -6.13 -5.88
CA CYS A 311 -12.72 -5.65 -7.13
C CYS A 311 -13.21 -6.77 -8.06
N GLY A 312 -12.82 -8.03 -7.81
CA GLY A 312 -13.30 -9.20 -8.57
C GLY A 312 -12.47 -9.61 -9.80
N SER A 313 -11.42 -8.87 -10.17
CA SER A 313 -10.71 -9.11 -11.44
C SER A 313 -9.44 -9.98 -11.37
N GLY A 314 -8.91 -10.21 -10.17
CA GLY A 314 -7.65 -10.93 -9.95
C GLY A 314 -7.72 -12.44 -10.22
N ALA A 315 -6.56 -13.09 -10.12
CA ALA A 315 -6.40 -14.56 -10.11
C ALA A 315 -7.09 -15.34 -11.26
N GLY A 316 -7.33 -14.68 -12.41
CA GLY A 316 -7.95 -15.29 -13.59
C GLY A 316 -9.48 -15.26 -13.64
N ILE A 317 -10.15 -14.71 -12.62
CA ILE A 317 -11.62 -14.69 -12.54
C ILE A 317 -12.25 -13.84 -13.64
N LYS A 318 -11.67 -12.67 -13.96
CA LYS A 318 -12.19 -11.83 -15.06
C LYS A 318 -12.21 -12.55 -16.41
N THR A 319 -11.27 -13.47 -16.65
CA THR A 319 -11.21 -14.26 -17.87
C THR A 319 -12.09 -15.51 -17.80
N TYR A 320 -12.13 -16.16 -16.64
CA TYR A 320 -12.88 -17.40 -16.43
C TYR A 320 -14.40 -17.17 -16.31
N GLU A 321 -14.78 -16.25 -15.42
CA GLU A 321 -16.15 -15.95 -15.02
C GLU A 321 -16.39 -14.42 -15.01
N PRO A 322 -16.38 -13.75 -16.18
CA PRO A 322 -16.48 -12.29 -16.28
C PRO A 322 -17.74 -11.72 -15.63
N LYS A 323 -18.87 -12.45 -15.69
CA LYS A 323 -20.13 -12.01 -15.05
C LYS A 323 -20.01 -12.01 -13.53
N LEU A 324 -19.31 -12.99 -12.95
CA LEU A 324 -19.04 -13.05 -11.51
C LEU A 324 -18.11 -11.91 -11.10
N ALA A 325 -17.03 -11.69 -11.85
CA ALA A 325 -16.12 -10.56 -11.63
C ALA A 325 -16.85 -9.21 -11.60
N LEU A 326 -17.80 -9.02 -12.52
CA LEU A 326 -18.60 -7.79 -12.62
C LEU A 326 -19.55 -7.62 -11.42
N LYS A 327 -20.27 -8.67 -11.01
CA LYS A 327 -21.14 -8.62 -9.83
C LYS A 327 -20.37 -8.29 -8.55
N ILE A 328 -19.18 -8.86 -8.40
CA ILE A 328 -18.29 -8.58 -7.25
C ILE A 328 -17.85 -7.12 -7.24
N ALA A 329 -17.52 -6.56 -8.40
CA ALA A 329 -17.21 -5.15 -8.54
C ALA A 329 -18.42 -4.26 -8.20
N GLN A 330 -19.62 -4.60 -8.67
CA GLN A 330 -20.85 -3.86 -8.35
C GLN A 330 -21.13 -3.84 -6.84
N GLU A 331 -20.93 -4.96 -6.15
CA GLU A 331 -21.00 -5.04 -4.70
C GLU A 331 -19.96 -4.11 -4.04
N ARG A 332 -18.73 -4.02 -4.59
CA ARG A 332 -17.72 -3.07 -4.10
C ARG A 332 -18.20 -1.63 -4.19
N LEU A 333 -18.94 -1.27 -5.22
CA LEU A 333 -19.43 0.11 -5.43
C LEU A 333 -20.46 0.53 -4.38
N THR A 334 -21.09 -0.41 -3.67
CA THR A 334 -21.98 -0.09 -2.55
C THR A 334 -21.23 0.49 -1.33
N ASP A 335 -19.91 0.32 -1.27
CA ASP A 335 -19.09 0.84 -0.17
C ASP A 335 -18.72 2.32 -0.32
N THR A 336 -19.02 2.95 -1.45
CA THR A 336 -18.65 4.35 -1.71
C THR A 336 -19.87 5.26 -1.77
N ASP A 337 -19.75 6.43 -1.14
CA ASP A 337 -20.63 7.59 -1.32
C ASP A 337 -20.01 8.66 -2.25
N GLY A 338 -18.81 8.37 -2.78
CA GLY A 338 -18.01 9.26 -3.60
C GLY A 338 -18.37 9.19 -5.08
N ARG A 339 -18.20 10.32 -5.78
CA ARG A 339 -18.41 10.40 -7.23
C ARG A 339 -17.25 9.80 -8.02
N LEU A 340 -16.02 9.92 -7.50
CA LEU A 340 -14.79 9.44 -8.11
C LEU A 340 -14.04 8.50 -7.16
N ILE A 341 -13.65 7.33 -7.68
CA ILE A 341 -12.84 6.36 -6.94
C ILE A 341 -11.38 6.50 -7.38
N ILE A 342 -10.48 6.67 -6.42
CA ILE A 342 -9.04 6.57 -6.62
C ILE A 342 -8.65 5.11 -6.45
N SER A 343 -7.85 4.58 -7.37
CA SER A 343 -7.17 3.29 -7.23
C SER A 343 -5.68 3.43 -7.49
N THR A 344 -4.96 2.34 -7.29
CA THR A 344 -3.50 2.22 -7.49
C THR A 344 -3.22 0.89 -8.18
N CYS A 345 -4.08 0.53 -9.13
CA CYS A 345 -4.02 -0.75 -9.83
C CYS A 345 -4.89 -0.71 -11.10
N PRO A 346 -4.27 -0.80 -12.29
CA PRO A 346 -4.99 -0.79 -13.57
C PRO A 346 -6.02 -1.91 -13.72
N TYR A 347 -5.77 -3.06 -13.07
CA TYR A 347 -6.68 -4.21 -13.11
C TYR A 347 -7.93 -4.00 -12.25
N CYS A 348 -7.80 -3.25 -11.14
CA CYS A 348 -8.93 -2.88 -10.31
C CYS A 348 -9.74 -1.79 -11.02
N GLU A 349 -9.07 -0.76 -11.54
CA GLU A 349 -9.71 0.31 -12.32
C GLU A 349 -10.54 -0.24 -13.46
N ALA A 350 -9.97 -1.10 -14.32
CA ALA A 350 -10.69 -1.65 -15.46
C ALA A 350 -11.98 -2.35 -15.03
N ASN A 351 -11.97 -3.12 -13.94
CA ASN A 351 -13.16 -3.86 -13.51
C ASN A 351 -14.19 -2.98 -12.79
N LEU A 352 -13.75 -1.99 -12.03
CA LEU A 352 -14.63 -1.02 -11.39
C LEU A 352 -15.27 -0.08 -12.42
N LYS A 353 -14.53 0.31 -13.48
CA LYS A 353 -15.05 1.05 -14.64
C LYS A 353 -16.10 0.22 -15.39
N ASP A 354 -15.83 -1.06 -15.65
CA ASP A 354 -16.81 -1.97 -16.26
C ASP A 354 -18.10 -2.10 -15.41
N ALA A 355 -17.98 -2.00 -14.08
CA ALA A 355 -19.12 -1.99 -13.16
C ALA A 355 -19.89 -0.66 -13.10
N GLY A 356 -19.42 0.37 -13.82
CA GLY A 356 -20.10 1.66 -13.94
C GLY A 356 -19.55 2.78 -13.05
N ALA A 357 -18.38 2.59 -12.41
CA ALA A 357 -17.75 3.63 -11.60
C ALA A 357 -16.87 4.58 -12.43
N GLU A 358 -16.79 5.84 -12.00
CA GLU A 358 -15.72 6.75 -12.40
C GLU A 358 -14.48 6.43 -11.54
N VAL A 359 -13.37 6.06 -12.19
CA VAL A 359 -12.14 5.65 -11.49
C VAL A 359 -10.93 6.32 -12.13
N ILE A 360 -10.03 6.85 -11.29
CA ILE A 360 -8.73 7.41 -11.68
C ILE A 360 -7.61 6.69 -10.91
N ASP A 361 -6.49 6.41 -11.58
CA ASP A 361 -5.30 5.97 -10.84
C ASP A 361 -4.67 7.15 -10.08
N LEU A 362 -4.16 6.90 -8.88
CA LEU A 362 -3.54 7.95 -8.08
C LEU A 362 -2.33 8.60 -8.79
N ALA A 363 -1.58 7.86 -9.63
CA ALA A 363 -0.50 8.44 -10.42
C ALA A 363 -1.02 9.33 -11.56
N GLU A 364 -2.16 9.04 -12.16
CA GLU A 364 -2.79 9.94 -13.13
C GLU A 364 -3.22 11.24 -12.44
N LEU A 365 -3.89 11.12 -11.29
CA LEU A 365 -4.27 12.29 -10.49
C LEU A 365 -3.05 13.13 -10.09
N TYR A 366 -1.97 12.49 -9.64
CA TYR A 366 -0.73 13.17 -9.29
C TYR A 366 -0.09 13.88 -10.47
N ALA A 367 -0.10 13.30 -11.67
CA ALA A 367 0.43 13.96 -12.85
C ALA A 367 -0.35 15.25 -13.19
N ASP A 368 -1.65 15.31 -12.91
CA ASP A 368 -2.48 16.49 -13.16
C ASP A 368 -2.24 17.62 -12.14
N VAL A 369 -2.05 17.25 -10.87
CA VAL A 369 -1.94 18.23 -9.78
C VAL A 369 -0.50 18.64 -9.48
N LEU A 370 0.50 17.83 -9.81
CA LEU A 370 1.91 18.12 -9.51
C LEU A 370 2.41 19.34 -10.29
N GLN A 371 3.21 20.19 -9.63
CA GLN A 371 3.83 21.37 -10.21
C GLN A 371 5.35 21.31 -10.12
N SER A 372 6.03 21.94 -11.08
CA SER A 372 7.48 22.16 -11.04
C SER A 372 7.84 23.13 -9.92
N GLY A 373 8.76 22.74 -9.05
CA GLY A 373 9.24 23.54 -7.92
C GLY A 373 9.36 22.69 -6.67
N VAL A 374 10.58 22.64 -6.10
CA VAL A 374 10.83 22.00 -4.80
C VAL A 374 10.17 22.87 -3.73
N ALA A 375 9.32 22.28 -2.88
CA ALA A 375 8.69 22.97 -1.75
C ALA A 375 9.72 23.20 -0.61
N LYS A 376 10.92 23.66 -0.96
CA LYS A 376 12.01 23.95 -0.02
C LYS A 376 11.73 25.18 0.84
N GLU A 377 10.80 26.04 0.42
CA GLU A 377 10.40 27.23 1.19
C GLU A 377 9.63 26.87 2.48
N LEU A 378 8.78 25.82 2.47
CA LEU A 378 8.00 25.47 3.67
C LEU A 378 8.85 24.90 4.81
N ALA A 379 9.86 24.09 4.53
CA ALA A 379 10.70 23.47 5.58
C ALA A 379 11.43 24.51 6.44
N SER A 380 12.07 25.51 5.78
CA SER A 380 12.75 26.61 6.47
C SER A 380 11.78 27.52 7.21
N GLU A 381 10.59 27.76 6.64
CA GLU A 381 9.56 28.58 7.27
C GLU A 381 9.00 27.87 8.53
N ASN A 382 8.79 26.55 8.49
CA ASN A 382 8.28 25.77 9.61
C ASN A 382 9.27 25.69 10.79
N ILE A 383 10.58 25.49 10.54
CA ILE A 383 11.55 25.44 11.63
C ILE A 383 11.69 26.81 12.32
N GLU A 384 11.75 27.90 11.55
CA GLU A 384 11.90 29.25 12.10
C GLU A 384 10.62 29.68 12.82
N THR A 385 9.46 29.46 12.21
CA THR A 385 8.15 29.71 12.85
C THR A 385 8.00 28.92 14.14
N PHE A 386 8.42 27.65 14.18
CA PHE A 386 8.30 26.86 15.41
C PHE A 386 9.29 27.29 16.48
N MET A 387 10.53 27.63 16.09
CA MET A 387 11.51 28.19 17.01
C MET A 387 11.00 29.49 17.63
N ASP A 388 10.47 30.41 16.82
CA ASP A 388 9.90 31.68 17.27
C ASP A 388 8.68 31.46 18.19
N TYR A 389 7.76 30.58 17.79
CA TYR A 389 6.61 30.20 18.62
C TYR A 389 7.04 29.66 19.99
N LEU A 390 8.00 28.74 20.04
CA LEU A 390 8.50 28.18 21.30
C LEU A 390 9.29 29.19 22.13
N GLN A 391 9.90 30.18 21.49
CA GLN A 391 10.61 31.28 22.14
C GLN A 391 9.63 32.23 22.85
N ASP A 392 8.44 32.42 22.27
CA ASP A 392 7.35 33.21 22.85
C ASP A 392 6.54 32.42 23.90
N HIS A 393 6.49 31.09 23.81
CA HIS A 393 5.69 30.21 24.67
C HIS A 393 6.53 29.33 25.61
N THR A 394 7.53 29.91 26.27
CA THR A 394 8.45 29.15 27.13
C THR A 394 7.79 28.46 28.33
N GLU A 395 6.57 28.85 28.71
CA GLU A 395 5.75 28.21 29.74
C GLU A 395 5.39 26.76 29.41
N ILE A 396 5.41 26.37 28.13
CA ILE A 396 5.27 24.97 27.69
C ILE A 396 6.27 24.09 28.46
N PHE A 397 7.47 24.60 28.72
CA PHE A 397 8.56 23.87 29.38
C PHE A 397 8.65 24.13 30.89
N SER A 398 7.62 24.68 31.55
CA SER A 398 7.72 25.09 32.96
C SER A 398 7.99 23.95 33.95
N GLU A 399 7.63 22.71 33.60
CA GLU A 399 7.93 21.53 34.41
C GLU A 399 9.38 21.05 34.24
N ILE A 400 10.03 21.43 33.15
CA ILE A 400 11.41 21.06 32.86
C ILE A 400 12.34 21.97 33.65
N LYS A 401 13.29 21.36 34.37
CA LYS A 401 14.28 22.05 35.20
C LYS A 401 15.51 22.42 34.39
N SER A 402 16.29 23.36 34.90
CA SER A 402 17.56 23.79 34.28
C SER A 402 18.47 22.59 33.98
N GLY A 403 19.03 22.58 32.77
CA GLY A 403 19.86 21.51 32.22
C GLY A 403 19.09 20.43 31.44
N GLY A 404 17.77 20.60 31.23
CA GLY A 404 17.00 19.80 30.27
C GLY A 404 17.29 20.23 28.83
N VAL A 405 17.54 19.26 27.95
CA VAL A 405 17.87 19.49 26.53
C VAL A 405 16.93 18.68 25.64
N LEU A 406 16.12 19.35 24.83
CA LEU A 406 15.26 18.73 23.82
C LEU A 406 15.82 19.05 22.43
N LEU A 407 16.10 18.03 21.63
CA LEU A 407 16.47 18.18 20.23
C LEU A 407 15.23 17.92 19.37
N TYR A 408 14.86 18.88 18.53
CA TYR A 408 13.78 18.74 17.57
C TYR A 408 14.34 18.46 16.19
N GLU A 409 13.67 17.58 15.45
CA GLU A 409 13.94 17.22 14.06
C GLU A 409 12.67 17.48 13.22
N ILE A 410 12.78 18.36 12.23
CA ILE A 410 11.74 18.66 11.24
C ILE A 410 12.37 18.52 9.86
N GLU A 411 11.94 17.53 9.08
CA GLU A 411 12.46 17.28 7.71
C GLU A 411 14.00 17.28 7.61
N ASN A 412 14.67 16.55 8.52
CA ASN A 412 16.14 16.47 8.66
C ASN A 412 16.83 17.80 9.07
N GLN A 413 16.08 18.81 9.48
CA GLN A 413 16.63 20.01 10.10
C GLN A 413 16.48 19.94 11.61
N PHE A 414 17.51 20.41 12.31
CA PHE A 414 17.60 20.29 13.76
C PHE A 414 17.61 21.65 14.44
N PHE A 415 16.94 21.72 15.58
CA PHE A 415 17.15 22.79 16.55
C PHE A 415 17.00 22.25 17.97
N THR A 416 17.60 22.95 18.92
CA THR A 416 17.66 22.53 20.32
C THR A 416 16.93 23.53 21.20
N VAL A 417 16.15 23.04 22.16
CA VAL A 417 15.60 23.80 23.27
C VAL A 417 16.33 23.37 24.55
N GLU A 418 17.11 24.29 25.12
CA GLU A 418 17.81 24.07 26.39
C GLU A 418 17.18 24.89 27.51
N LYS A 419 16.79 24.22 28.60
CA LYS A 419 16.27 24.90 29.79
C LYS A 419 17.42 25.47 30.62
N THR A 420 17.47 26.79 30.76
CA THR A 420 18.48 27.48 31.58
C THR A 420 17.85 28.05 32.85
N LYS A 421 18.69 28.58 33.77
CA LYS A 421 18.19 29.31 34.96
C LYS A 421 17.42 30.59 34.61
N LYS A 422 17.62 31.13 33.40
CA LYS A 422 17.02 32.40 32.95
C LYS A 422 15.81 32.22 32.02
N GLY A 423 15.50 30.99 31.58
CA GLY A 423 14.44 30.75 30.61
C GLY A 423 14.66 29.49 29.79
N CYS A 424 14.35 29.56 28.50
CA CYS A 424 14.70 28.57 27.49
C CYS A 424 15.61 29.25 26.46
N GLU A 425 16.71 28.59 26.09
CA GLU A 425 17.54 29.00 24.95
C GLU A 425 17.22 28.08 23.77
N ILE A 426 16.84 28.67 22.64
CA ILE A 426 16.52 27.95 21.41
C ILE A 426 17.61 28.24 20.38
N LYS A 427 18.24 27.19 19.83
CA LYS A 427 19.37 27.32 18.89
C LYS A 427 19.20 26.36 17.72
N LYS A 428 19.40 26.87 16.50
CA LYS A 428 19.44 26.05 15.28
C LYS A 428 20.69 25.17 15.28
N GLY A 429 20.56 23.92 14.84
CA GLY A 429 21.62 22.92 14.80
C GLY A 429 21.40 21.73 15.73
N GLU A 430 22.22 20.71 15.54
CA GLU A 430 22.24 19.50 16.36
C GLU A 430 22.82 19.76 17.77
N HIS A 431 22.59 18.79 18.66
CA HIS A 431 23.20 18.76 19.97
C HIS A 431 23.79 17.36 20.21
N GLU A 432 25.05 17.28 20.66
CA GLU A 432 25.75 15.99 20.79
C GLU A 432 25.10 15.05 21.83
N LYS A 433 24.46 15.61 22.87
CA LYS A 433 23.91 14.84 24.01
C LYS A 433 22.53 15.37 24.47
N PRO A 434 21.48 15.24 23.65
CA PRO A 434 20.14 15.63 24.06
C PRO A 434 19.57 14.65 25.09
N ASP A 435 18.58 15.07 25.89
CA ASP A 435 17.84 14.16 26.77
C ASP A 435 16.73 13.43 25.98
N ILE A 436 16.11 14.13 25.02
CA ILE A 436 15.06 13.63 24.14
C ILE A 436 15.32 14.16 22.73
N LEU A 437 15.17 13.28 21.73
CA LEU A 437 15.01 13.66 20.33
C LEU A 437 13.53 13.61 19.97
N ILE A 438 12.93 14.70 19.53
CA ILE A 438 11.54 14.83 19.13
C ILE A 438 11.51 14.98 17.60
N ARG A 439 10.81 14.09 16.92
CA ARG A 439 10.58 14.17 15.47
C ARG A 439 9.18 14.68 15.26
N ILE A 440 9.04 15.76 14.49
CA ILE A 440 7.75 16.37 14.22
C ILE A 440 7.63 16.74 12.74
N THR A 441 6.49 16.42 12.13
CA THR A 441 6.22 16.79 10.73
C THR A 441 5.88 18.27 10.62
N PRO A 442 6.03 18.89 9.44
CA PRO A 442 5.49 20.23 9.16
C PRO A 442 4.03 20.43 9.59
N GLU A 443 3.19 19.42 9.37
CA GLU A 443 1.78 19.46 9.75
C GLU A 443 1.60 19.45 11.27
N GLY A 444 2.39 18.63 11.98
CA GLY A 444 2.45 18.65 13.44
C GLY A 444 2.88 20.01 13.98
N VAL A 445 3.88 20.64 13.34
CA VAL A 445 4.31 22.01 13.67
C VAL A 445 3.16 23.00 13.51
N ASN A 446 2.49 23.02 12.35
CA ASN A 446 1.36 23.91 12.08
C ASN A 446 0.24 23.77 13.10
N GLN A 447 -0.08 22.54 13.50
CA GLN A 447 -1.06 22.30 14.55
C GLN A 447 -0.58 22.84 15.91
N LEU A 448 0.67 22.61 16.29
CA LEU A 448 1.20 23.08 17.57
C LEU A 448 1.32 24.61 17.65
N VAL A 449 1.81 25.28 16.60
CA VAL A 449 1.98 26.75 16.58
C VAL A 449 0.65 27.51 16.58
N SER A 450 -0.46 26.85 16.19
CA SER A 450 -1.80 27.42 16.29
C SER A 450 -2.34 27.50 17.73
N SER A 451 -1.59 27.00 18.71
CA SER A 451 -2.03 27.00 20.11
C SER A 451 -1.83 28.36 20.73
N THR A 452 -2.84 28.84 21.47
CA THR A 452 -2.78 30.15 22.15
C THR A 452 -2.53 30.03 23.64
N THR A 453 -2.57 28.80 24.17
CA THR A 453 -2.34 28.50 25.58
C THR A 453 -1.53 27.22 25.72
N LYS A 454 -0.84 27.08 26.85
CA LYS A 454 -0.13 25.85 27.20
C LYS A 454 -1.03 24.62 27.20
N GLU A 455 -2.23 24.73 27.77
CA GLU A 455 -3.17 23.61 27.86
C GLU A 455 -3.60 23.12 26.48
N ASP A 456 -3.86 24.05 25.55
CA ASP A 456 -4.18 23.71 24.15
C ASP A 456 -2.99 23.03 23.46
N TYR A 457 -1.78 23.56 23.63
CA TYR A 457 -0.55 22.93 23.12
C TYR A 457 -0.40 21.50 23.63
N LEU A 458 -0.60 21.26 24.93
CA LEU A 458 -0.47 19.92 25.52
C LEU A 458 -1.54 18.94 25.01
N GLN A 459 -2.77 19.40 24.75
CA GLN A 459 -3.81 18.55 24.15
C GLN A 459 -3.48 18.19 22.70
N LYS A 460 -3.04 19.16 21.89
CA LYS A 460 -2.62 18.90 20.51
C LYS A 460 -1.38 18.02 20.47
N TYR A 461 -0.39 18.24 21.32
CA TYR A 461 0.78 17.38 21.45
C TYR A 461 0.39 15.93 21.76
N LYS A 462 -0.55 15.72 22.70
CA LYS A 462 -1.08 14.40 23.02
C LYS A 462 -1.78 13.75 21.82
N TYR A 463 -2.61 14.51 21.11
CA TYR A 463 -3.30 14.04 19.92
C TYR A 463 -2.32 13.62 18.82
N LEU A 464 -1.35 14.48 18.50
CA LEU A 464 -0.30 14.19 17.51
C LEU A 464 0.52 12.95 17.88
N TYR A 465 0.80 12.74 19.17
CA TYR A 465 1.55 11.57 19.63
C TYR A 465 0.73 10.27 19.66
N LYS A 466 -0.55 10.32 20.05
CA LYS A 466 -1.36 9.12 20.27
C LYS A 466 -2.22 8.71 19.08
N GLU A 467 -2.61 9.67 18.26
CA GLU A 467 -3.63 9.48 17.23
C GLU A 467 -3.10 9.75 15.80
N THR A 468 -1.87 10.26 15.65
CA THR A 468 -1.24 10.52 14.35
C THR A 468 0.24 10.05 14.31
N ASP A 469 0.87 10.11 13.14
CA ASP A 469 2.31 9.85 12.95
C ASP A 469 3.11 11.17 12.85
N ASP A 470 2.50 12.29 13.24
CA ASP A 470 3.08 13.63 13.07
C ASP A 470 4.05 14.02 14.18
N LEU A 471 4.08 13.27 15.28
CA LEU A 471 4.97 13.50 16.40
C LEU A 471 5.42 12.19 17.05
N ASP A 472 6.73 11.98 17.14
CA ASP A 472 7.35 10.88 17.88
C ASP A 472 8.55 11.39 18.69
N PHE A 473 9.00 10.62 19.68
CA PHE A 473 10.20 10.95 20.44
C PHE A 473 11.04 9.74 20.85
N GLU A 474 12.34 9.95 20.91
CA GLU A 474 13.32 8.98 21.36
C GLU A 474 14.04 9.51 22.61
N VAL A 475 13.99 8.76 23.70
CA VAL A 475 14.66 9.12 24.96
C VAL A 475 16.15 8.74 24.87
N LYS A 476 17.03 9.72 25.03
CA LYS A 476 18.49 9.58 24.87
C LYS A 476 19.27 9.59 26.19
N THR A 477 18.56 9.73 27.32
CA THR A 477 19.12 9.69 28.68
C THR A 477 18.39 8.67 29.56
N ASN A 478 18.92 8.36 30.74
CA ASN A 478 18.28 7.38 31.64
C ASN A 478 17.07 7.97 32.38
N MET A 479 16.17 7.08 32.85
CA MET A 479 14.93 7.46 33.52
C MET A 479 15.15 8.29 34.82
N PHE A 480 16.25 8.05 35.54
CA PHE A 480 16.59 8.83 36.73
C PHE A 480 16.86 10.30 36.38
N ASN A 481 17.63 10.56 35.33
CA ASN A 481 17.88 11.90 34.82
C ASN A 481 16.60 12.55 34.28
N MET A 482 15.75 11.79 33.58
CA MET A 482 14.45 12.27 33.10
C MET A 482 13.56 12.77 34.25
N ALA A 483 13.43 11.98 35.31
CA ALA A 483 12.67 12.35 36.50
C ALA A 483 13.28 13.56 37.21
N ARG A 484 14.62 13.56 37.41
CA ARG A 484 15.33 14.66 38.09
C ARG A 484 15.13 15.99 37.37
N LYS A 485 15.18 15.98 36.03
CA LYS A 485 15.02 17.14 35.15
C LYS A 485 13.55 17.53 34.89
N GLY A 486 12.58 16.79 35.44
CA GLY A 486 11.16 17.19 35.40
C GLY A 486 10.36 16.71 34.19
N TYR A 487 10.96 15.92 33.29
CA TYR A 487 10.27 15.39 32.11
C TYR A 487 9.09 14.49 32.45
N VAL A 488 9.18 13.70 33.52
CA VAL A 488 8.06 12.84 33.97
C VAL A 488 6.85 13.69 34.40
N SER A 489 7.09 14.82 35.06
CA SER A 489 6.03 15.74 35.45
C SER A 489 5.39 16.39 34.24
N TRP A 490 6.20 16.79 33.26
CA TRP A 490 5.72 17.34 31.99
C TRP A 490 4.85 16.31 31.23
N ALA A 491 5.34 15.08 31.07
CA ALA A 491 4.65 14.01 30.36
C ALA A 491 3.33 13.61 31.01
N LYS A 492 3.23 13.65 32.35
CA LYS A 492 1.95 13.45 33.05
C LYS A 492 0.95 14.56 32.74
N LYS A 493 1.36 15.83 32.73
CA LYS A 493 0.48 16.95 32.37
C LYS A 493 0.06 16.92 30.90
N ALA A 494 0.95 16.49 30.01
CA ALA A 494 0.66 16.24 28.61
C ALA A 494 -0.26 15.01 28.39
N GLY A 495 -0.59 14.23 29.43
CA GLY A 495 -1.42 13.03 29.31
C GLY A 495 -0.76 11.88 28.53
N LEU A 496 0.57 11.91 28.44
CA LEU A 496 1.39 10.88 27.78
C LEU A 496 1.63 9.69 28.72
N LEU A 497 1.72 9.93 30.03
CA LEU A 497 1.83 8.91 31.07
C LEU A 497 0.55 8.89 31.90
N SER A 498 0.04 7.69 32.22
CA SER A 498 -1.04 7.51 33.20
C SER A 498 -0.56 7.95 34.59
N ILE A 499 -1.48 8.55 35.36
CA ILE A 499 -1.20 9.06 36.72
C ILE A 499 -0.73 7.95 37.63
#